data_AF-A0A7W0ZMQ7-F1
#
_entry.id   AF-A0A7W0ZMQ7-F1
#
_cell.length_a   1.000
_cell.length_b   1.000
_cell.length_c   1.000
_cell.angle_alpha   90.00
_cell.angle_beta   90.00
_cell.angle_gamma   90.00
#
_symmetry.space_group_name_H-M   'P 1'
#
loop_
_entity.id
_entity.type
_entity.pdbx_description
1 polymer ?
#
loop_
_entity_poly.entity_id
_entity_poly.type
_entity_poly.pdbx_seq_one_letter_code
_entity_poly.pdbx_strand_id
1 'polypeptide(L)'
;MAKYLLVAGHYHHPVPPEPITPIWNRVVSQLEAAEAAAERRRTKRKKAHKVYELKITLCQTDPPIWRQVLVTDSTTLGDLHWIIQLSLGWTNSHLHQFIIDGQYYSDPEFELGEYLDEVHDEHRTTLGKVIAVENVRFIYDYDFGDSWRHEISVEKIRPLGQDVTYPQCAAGTRACPPEDCGGVWGYANFLAAIGDPSHPEHEEMLEWVGGAFDPERCDFKGINWQLKRLADFGS
;
A
#
# COMPACT_ATOMS: atom_id res chain seq x y z
N MET A 1 -4.36 19.38 -41.11
CA MET A 1 -4.92 20.71 -41.44
C MET A 1 -6.44 20.57 -41.42
N ALA A 2 -7.25 21.25 -40.62
CA ALA A 2 -7.06 22.52 -39.94
C ALA A 2 -7.95 22.61 -38.68
N LYS A 3 -7.46 23.38 -37.71
CA LYS A 3 -8.21 23.94 -36.56
C LYS A 3 -9.38 24.80 -37.05
N TYR A 4 -10.54 24.68 -36.44
CA TYR A 4 -11.54 25.76 -36.32
C TYR A 4 -12.17 25.63 -34.91
N LEU A 5 -11.71 26.44 -33.95
CA LEU A 5 -12.29 27.73 -33.55
C LEU A 5 -13.57 27.56 -32.73
N LEU A 6 -13.37 27.43 -31.41
CA LEU A 6 -14.31 27.90 -30.40
C LEU A 6 -14.36 29.43 -30.48
N VAL A 7 -15.51 29.98 -30.86
CA VAL A 7 -15.85 31.39 -30.66
C VAL A 7 -17.26 31.45 -30.09
N ALA A 8 -17.41 32.20 -29.00
CA ALA A 8 -18.69 32.48 -28.36
C ALA A 8 -19.67 33.13 -29.35
N GLY A 9 -20.86 32.55 -29.48
CA GLY A 9 -21.96 33.09 -30.29
C GLY A 9 -23.13 32.11 -30.27
N HIS A 10 -24.33 32.61 -30.03
CA HIS A 10 -25.55 31.83 -29.90
C HIS A 10 -25.72 30.83 -31.06
N TYR A 11 -25.72 29.52 -30.76
CA TYR A 11 -26.17 28.50 -31.69
C TYR A 11 -27.69 28.57 -31.82
N HIS A 12 -28.20 29.26 -32.83
CA HIS A 12 -29.50 28.91 -33.41
C HIS A 12 -29.23 27.80 -34.44
N HIS A 13 -29.43 26.54 -34.04
CA HIS A 13 -29.48 25.46 -35.02
C HIS A 13 -30.74 25.65 -35.87
N PRO A 14 -30.65 25.79 -37.21
CA PRO A 14 -31.82 25.70 -38.05
C PRO A 14 -32.41 24.29 -37.89
N VAL A 15 -33.68 24.21 -37.51
CA VAL A 15 -34.42 22.94 -37.49
C VAL A 15 -34.40 22.39 -38.92
N PRO A 16 -33.82 21.20 -39.17
CA PRO A 16 -33.77 20.66 -40.53
C PRO A 16 -35.17 20.28 -41.04
N PRO A 17 -35.43 20.36 -42.35
CA PRO A 17 -36.75 20.09 -42.93
C PRO A 17 -37.24 18.65 -42.63
N GLU A 18 -38.58 18.50 -42.56
CA GLU A 18 -39.30 17.34 -42.00
C GLU A 18 -39.33 16.05 -42.85
N PRO A 19 -38.15 15.46 -43.11
CA PRO A 19 -38.01 14.03 -42.84
C PRO A 19 -36.77 13.68 -41.99
N ILE A 20 -35.95 14.68 -41.63
CA ILE A 20 -34.66 14.48 -40.94
C ILE A 20 -34.80 14.54 -39.41
N THR A 21 -35.92 15.07 -38.89
CA THR A 21 -36.14 15.27 -37.44
C THR A 21 -35.99 14.00 -36.59
N PRO A 22 -36.44 12.79 -37.00
CA PRO A 22 -36.28 11.60 -36.16
C PRO A 22 -34.80 11.16 -36.07
N ILE A 23 -34.06 11.29 -37.17
CA ILE A 23 -32.63 10.97 -37.24
C ILE A 23 -31.84 12.01 -36.45
N TRP A 24 -32.19 13.28 -36.60
CA TRP A 24 -31.58 14.40 -35.87
C TRP A 24 -31.78 14.27 -34.36
N ASN A 25 -33.00 13.97 -33.89
CA ASN A 25 -33.29 13.76 -32.46
C ASN A 25 -32.49 12.59 -31.88
N ARG A 26 -32.31 11.51 -32.66
CA ARG A 26 -31.49 10.37 -32.24
C ARG A 26 -30.01 10.73 -32.11
N VAL A 27 -29.47 11.48 -33.07
CA VAL A 27 -28.07 11.94 -33.05
C VAL A 27 -27.83 12.90 -31.88
N VAL A 28 -28.71 13.87 -31.66
CA VAL A 28 -28.63 14.80 -30.53
C VAL A 28 -28.67 14.05 -29.20
N SER A 29 -29.61 13.12 -29.02
CA SER A 29 -29.71 12.31 -27.79
C SER A 29 -28.46 11.46 -27.54
N GLN A 30 -27.83 10.93 -28.59
CA GLN A 30 -26.57 10.18 -28.48
C GLN A 30 -25.40 11.08 -28.07
N LEU A 31 -25.33 12.31 -28.60
CA LEU A 31 -24.30 13.28 -28.24
C LEU A 31 -24.47 13.76 -26.79
N GLU A 32 -25.69 14.07 -26.35
CA GLU A 32 -25.99 14.43 -24.96
C GLU A 32 -25.66 13.30 -23.98
N ALA A 33 -25.99 12.05 -24.32
CA ALA A 33 -25.65 10.89 -23.51
C ALA A 33 -24.13 10.67 -23.44
N ALA A 34 -23.40 10.87 -24.55
CA ALA A 34 -21.95 10.79 -24.60
C ALA A 34 -21.28 11.91 -23.78
N GLU A 35 -21.83 13.12 -23.80
CA GLU A 35 -21.35 14.27 -23.03
C GLU A 35 -21.62 14.10 -21.53
N ALA A 36 -22.81 13.61 -21.14
CA ALA A 36 -23.11 13.24 -19.77
C ALA A 36 -22.22 12.09 -19.25
N ALA A 37 -21.91 11.11 -20.10
CA ALA A 37 -20.97 10.05 -19.78
C ALA A 37 -19.52 10.56 -19.66
N ALA A 38 -19.11 11.49 -20.53
CA ALA A 38 -17.81 12.14 -20.47
C ALA A 38 -17.66 13.02 -19.21
N GLU A 39 -18.71 13.75 -18.84
CA GLU A 39 -18.73 14.56 -17.62
C GLU A 39 -18.70 13.66 -16.39
N ARG A 40 -19.53 12.60 -16.31
CA ARG A 40 -19.44 11.60 -15.23
C ARG A 40 -18.06 10.95 -15.14
N ARG A 41 -17.42 10.64 -16.27
CA ARG A 41 -16.03 10.16 -16.31
C ARG A 41 -15.07 11.21 -15.78
N ARG A 42 -15.24 12.48 -16.12
CA ARG A 42 -14.43 13.63 -15.66
C ARG A 42 -14.61 13.91 -14.17
N THR A 43 -15.83 13.80 -13.63
CA THR A 43 -16.11 13.90 -12.19
C THR A 43 -15.55 12.70 -11.43
N LYS A 44 -15.68 11.48 -11.98
CA LYS A 44 -15.08 10.26 -11.42
C LYS A 44 -13.54 10.31 -11.44
N ARG A 45 -12.94 10.98 -12.45
CA ARG A 45 -11.49 11.25 -12.55
C ARG A 45 -11.01 12.36 -11.60
N LYS A 46 -11.91 13.17 -11.05
CA LYS A 46 -11.62 14.18 -10.01
C LYS A 46 -11.83 13.63 -8.59
N LYS A 47 -11.55 12.35 -8.35
CA LYS A 47 -11.37 11.89 -6.97
C LYS A 47 -10.11 12.59 -6.45
N ALA A 48 -10.25 13.41 -5.41
CA ALA A 48 -9.07 13.98 -4.76
C ALA A 48 -8.26 12.81 -4.21
N HIS A 49 -7.08 12.57 -4.81
CA HIS A 49 -6.16 11.55 -4.34
C HIS A 49 -5.80 11.83 -2.90
N LYS A 50 -5.83 10.78 -2.09
CA LYS A 50 -5.54 10.87 -0.66
C LYS A 50 -4.22 10.17 -0.37
N VAL A 51 -3.59 10.63 0.69
CA VAL A 51 -2.39 10.02 1.27
C VAL A 51 -2.75 9.52 2.65
N TYR A 52 -2.36 8.29 2.92
CA TYR A 52 -2.53 7.60 4.18
C TYR A 52 -1.19 7.63 4.93
N GLU A 53 -1.23 8.14 6.15
CA GLU A 53 -0.15 8.03 7.13
C GLU A 53 -0.40 6.78 7.96
N LEU A 54 0.35 5.72 7.65
CA LEU A 54 0.22 4.41 8.28
C LEU A 54 1.35 4.20 9.26
N LYS A 55 1.03 3.81 10.49
CA LYS A 55 2.01 3.32 11.46
C LYS A 55 1.94 1.80 11.52
N ILE A 56 3.00 1.15 11.09
CA ILE A 56 3.19 -0.31 11.09
C ILE A 56 4.00 -0.64 12.35
N THR A 57 3.41 -1.34 13.29
CA THR A 57 4.06 -1.72 14.56
C THR A 57 4.15 -3.23 14.66
N LEU A 58 5.35 -3.75 14.91
CA LEU A 58 5.55 -5.18 15.15
C LEU A 58 5.02 -5.54 16.55
N CYS A 59 4.08 -6.47 16.60
CA CYS A 59 3.43 -6.87 17.84
C CYS A 59 4.39 -7.62 18.77
N GLN A 60 4.08 -7.58 20.07
CA GLN A 60 4.77 -8.35 21.13
C GLN A 60 6.26 -8.02 21.31
N THR A 61 6.73 -6.89 20.78
CA THR A 61 8.09 -6.38 21.01
C THR A 61 8.11 -5.28 22.07
N ASP A 62 9.12 -5.31 22.94
CA ASP A 62 9.41 -4.27 23.92
C ASP A 62 10.94 -4.09 24.04
N PRO A 63 11.51 -2.90 23.73
CA PRO A 63 10.84 -1.70 23.22
C PRO A 63 10.22 -1.86 21.82
N PRO A 64 9.22 -1.03 21.45
CA PRO A 64 8.46 -1.21 20.23
C PRO A 64 9.31 -1.01 18.97
N ILE A 65 9.08 -1.85 17.95
CA ILE A 65 9.65 -1.72 16.61
C ILE A 65 8.55 -1.25 15.65
N TRP A 66 8.78 -0.15 14.94
CA TRP A 66 7.75 0.40 14.05
C TRP A 66 8.31 1.23 12.89
N ARG A 67 7.47 1.41 11.86
CA ARG A 67 7.68 2.29 10.71
C ARG A 67 6.42 3.12 10.47
N GLN A 68 6.60 4.39 10.13
CA GLN A 68 5.53 5.26 9.67
C GLN A 68 5.74 5.54 8.19
N VAL A 69 4.83 5.02 7.36
CA VAL A 69 4.89 5.13 5.91
C VAL A 69 3.76 6.00 5.39
N LEU A 70 4.05 6.72 4.30
CA LEU A 70 3.08 7.52 3.56
C LEU A 70 2.81 6.84 2.23
N VAL A 71 1.56 6.45 1.99
CA VAL A 71 1.12 5.74 0.78
C VAL A 71 -0.13 6.40 0.19
N THR A 72 -0.47 6.13 -1.07
CA THR A 72 -1.63 6.76 -1.71
C THR A 72 -2.89 5.90 -1.56
N ASP A 73 -4.06 6.48 -1.82
CA ASP A 73 -5.34 5.77 -1.82
C ASP A 73 -5.44 4.68 -2.90
N SER A 74 -4.58 4.76 -3.91
CA SER A 74 -4.49 3.80 -5.01
C SER A 74 -3.52 2.65 -4.74
N THR A 75 -2.72 2.70 -3.67
CA THR A 75 -1.81 1.60 -3.28
C THR A 75 -2.62 0.32 -3.07
N THR A 76 -2.29 -0.74 -3.79
CA THR A 76 -2.91 -2.07 -3.58
C THR A 76 -2.41 -2.68 -2.28
N LEU A 77 -3.10 -3.68 -1.75
CA LEU A 77 -2.61 -4.41 -0.58
C LEU A 77 -1.33 -5.19 -0.92
N GLY A 78 -1.19 -5.69 -2.16
CA GLY A 78 0.07 -6.27 -2.66
C GLY A 78 1.22 -5.24 -2.73
N ASP A 79 0.97 -4.02 -3.19
CA ASP A 79 1.97 -2.94 -3.14
C ASP A 79 2.31 -2.57 -1.70
N LEU A 80 1.31 -2.53 -0.81
CA LEU A 80 1.51 -2.27 0.62
C LEU A 80 2.39 -3.35 1.26
N HIS A 81 2.20 -4.62 0.88
CA HIS A 81 3.07 -5.72 1.31
C HIS A 81 4.54 -5.43 0.96
N TRP A 82 4.85 -5.09 -0.30
CA TRP A 82 6.21 -4.73 -0.70
C TRP A 82 6.75 -3.51 0.05
N ILE A 83 5.92 -2.49 0.27
CA ILE A 83 6.29 -1.31 1.06
C ILE A 83 6.66 -1.71 2.49
N ILE A 84 5.91 -2.63 3.11
CA ILE A 84 6.21 -3.15 4.45
C ILE A 84 7.54 -3.90 4.42
N GLN A 85 7.71 -4.88 3.52
CA GLN A 85 8.92 -5.70 3.38
C GLN A 85 10.18 -4.83 3.27
N LEU A 86 10.19 -3.87 2.33
CA LEU A 86 11.33 -2.96 2.12
C LEU A 86 11.56 -2.01 3.31
N SER A 87 10.49 -1.61 4.02
CA SER A 87 10.61 -0.74 5.20
C SER A 87 11.14 -1.47 6.44
N LEU A 88 10.92 -2.78 6.52
CA LEU A 88 11.41 -3.64 7.60
C LEU A 88 12.77 -4.27 7.26
N GLY A 89 13.15 -4.32 5.98
CA GLY A 89 14.39 -4.95 5.53
C GLY A 89 14.27 -6.48 5.34
N TRP A 90 13.06 -6.96 5.11
CA TRP A 90 12.75 -8.36 4.84
C TRP A 90 12.76 -8.69 3.35
N THR A 91 12.76 -9.99 3.05
CA THR A 91 13.07 -10.50 1.71
C THR A 91 11.87 -11.08 0.98
N ASN A 92 10.67 -11.01 1.55
CA ASN A 92 9.46 -11.64 1.01
C ASN A 92 9.67 -13.14 0.73
N SER A 93 10.23 -13.84 1.71
CA SER A 93 10.55 -15.27 1.62
C SER A 93 9.35 -16.17 1.95
N HIS A 94 8.34 -15.62 2.62
CA HIS A 94 7.27 -16.38 3.25
C HIS A 94 5.88 -15.87 2.88
N LEU A 95 4.86 -16.69 3.18
CA LEU A 95 3.45 -16.32 2.98
C LEU A 95 3.05 -15.14 3.87
N HIS A 96 2.07 -14.38 3.41
CA HIS A 96 1.48 -13.28 4.17
C HIS A 96 -0.01 -13.11 3.93
N GLN A 97 -0.65 -12.34 4.80
CA GLN A 97 -2.01 -11.87 4.61
C GLN A 97 -2.28 -10.55 5.34
N PHE A 98 -3.29 -9.83 4.88
CA PHE A 98 -3.94 -8.76 5.63
C PHE A 98 -5.27 -9.23 6.20
N ILE A 99 -5.58 -8.79 7.41
CA ILE A 99 -6.87 -9.03 8.08
C ILE A 99 -7.50 -7.67 8.38
N ILE A 100 -8.54 -7.31 7.63
CA ILE A 100 -9.20 -6.01 7.72
C ILE A 100 -10.69 -6.26 7.95
N ASP A 101 -11.22 -5.77 9.08
CA ASP A 101 -12.64 -5.95 9.46
C ASP A 101 -13.10 -7.43 9.40
N GLY A 102 -12.22 -8.34 9.84
CA GLY A 102 -12.48 -9.79 9.83
C GLY A 102 -12.42 -10.45 8.44
N GLN A 103 -12.07 -9.72 7.39
CA GLN A 103 -11.87 -10.24 6.04
C GLN A 103 -10.39 -10.46 5.76
N TYR A 104 -10.09 -11.52 5.02
CA TYR A 104 -8.72 -11.92 4.66
C TYR A 104 -8.38 -11.45 3.25
N TYR A 105 -7.18 -10.89 3.09
CA TYR A 105 -6.64 -10.48 1.80
C TYR A 105 -5.24 -11.06 1.66
N SER A 106 -4.93 -11.71 0.55
CA SER A 106 -3.63 -12.35 0.35
C SER A 106 -3.34 -12.51 -1.15
N ASP A 107 -2.14 -12.97 -1.48
CA ASP A 107 -1.77 -13.34 -2.84
C ASP A 107 -2.60 -14.56 -3.28
N PRO A 108 -3.35 -14.50 -4.40
CA PRO A 108 -4.07 -15.65 -4.94
C PRO A 108 -3.19 -16.88 -5.21
N GLU A 109 -1.89 -16.70 -5.46
CA GLU A 109 -0.94 -17.80 -5.70
C GLU A 109 -0.68 -18.65 -4.44
N PHE A 110 -1.02 -18.14 -3.25
CA PHE A 110 -0.86 -18.90 -2.01
C PHE A 110 -1.97 -19.94 -1.78
N GLU A 111 -3.02 -19.94 -2.61
CA GLU A 111 -4.13 -20.90 -2.57
C GLU A 111 -4.79 -21.05 -1.17
N LEU A 112 -4.74 -19.99 -0.33
CA LEU A 112 -5.26 -20.02 1.05
C LEU A 112 -6.79 -20.23 1.14
N GLY A 113 -7.51 -20.07 0.02
CA GLY A 113 -8.95 -20.34 -0.06
C GLY A 113 -9.34 -21.80 0.16
N GLU A 114 -8.39 -22.74 0.18
CA GLU A 114 -8.66 -24.12 0.61
C GLU A 114 -8.82 -24.25 2.14
N TYR A 115 -8.29 -23.30 2.91
CA TYR A 115 -8.26 -23.31 4.37
C TYR A 115 -9.15 -22.23 5.01
N LEU A 116 -9.53 -21.21 4.26
CA LEU A 116 -10.32 -20.06 4.69
C LEU A 116 -11.53 -19.87 3.77
N ASP A 117 -12.70 -19.54 4.35
CA ASP A 117 -13.97 -19.46 3.61
C ASP A 117 -13.95 -18.41 2.47
N GLU A 118 -13.28 -17.27 2.66
CA GLU A 118 -13.16 -16.22 1.65
C GLU A 118 -11.84 -15.45 1.82
N VAL A 119 -10.99 -15.51 0.78
CA VAL A 119 -9.73 -14.76 0.69
C VAL A 119 -9.81 -13.86 -0.54
N HIS A 120 -9.70 -12.56 -0.30
CA HIS A 120 -9.75 -11.54 -1.34
C HIS A 120 -8.37 -11.32 -1.97
N ASP A 121 -8.34 -11.09 -3.28
CA ASP A 121 -7.12 -10.78 -4.04
C ASP A 121 -6.54 -9.42 -3.61
N GLU A 122 -5.32 -9.45 -3.06
CA GLU A 122 -4.62 -8.26 -2.56
C GLU A 122 -4.15 -7.32 -3.67
N HIS A 123 -3.81 -7.86 -4.85
CA HIS A 123 -3.33 -7.11 -6.02
C HIS A 123 -4.45 -6.30 -6.66
N ARG A 124 -5.71 -6.63 -6.36
CA ARG A 124 -6.92 -5.95 -6.88
C ARG A 124 -7.62 -5.09 -5.86
N THR A 125 -7.12 -5.06 -4.62
CA THR A 125 -7.74 -4.35 -3.51
C THR A 125 -6.88 -3.17 -3.11
N THR A 126 -7.37 -1.94 -3.35
CA THR A 126 -6.64 -0.73 -2.95
C THR A 126 -6.97 -0.31 -1.53
N LEU A 127 -6.01 0.34 -0.85
CA LEU A 127 -6.18 0.84 0.50
C LEU A 127 -7.40 1.78 0.61
N GLY A 128 -7.59 2.68 -0.36
CA GLY A 128 -8.74 3.58 -0.39
C GLY A 128 -10.10 2.92 -0.66
N LYS A 129 -10.12 1.64 -1.07
CA LYS A 129 -11.35 0.84 -1.20
C LYS A 129 -11.77 0.25 0.14
N VAL A 130 -10.82 -0.22 0.94
CA VAL A 130 -11.08 -0.92 2.21
C VAL A 130 -11.00 -0.03 3.44
N ILE A 131 -10.22 1.06 3.40
CA ILE A 131 -10.10 2.02 4.49
C ILE A 131 -10.65 3.40 4.11
N ALA A 132 -11.77 3.79 4.72
CA ALA A 132 -12.44 5.06 4.45
C ALA A 132 -12.13 6.19 5.46
N VAL A 133 -11.71 5.85 6.68
CA VAL A 133 -11.60 6.76 7.82
C VAL A 133 -10.28 6.58 8.58
N GLU A 134 -9.89 7.60 9.33
CA GLU A 134 -8.75 7.57 10.26
C GLU A 134 -9.07 6.76 11.52
N ASN A 135 -8.03 6.48 12.33
CA ASN A 135 -8.11 5.79 13.63
C ASN A 135 -8.65 4.36 13.55
N VAL A 136 -8.54 3.72 12.39
CA VAL A 136 -8.77 2.28 12.25
C VAL A 136 -7.46 1.53 12.29
N ARG A 137 -7.55 0.25 12.68
CA ARG A 137 -6.43 -0.66 12.78
C ARG A 137 -6.75 -1.95 12.07
N PHE A 138 -5.74 -2.55 11.47
CA PHE A 138 -5.83 -3.85 10.83
C PHE A 138 -4.50 -4.58 10.95
N ILE A 139 -4.51 -5.87 10.61
CA ILE A 139 -3.35 -6.74 10.80
C ILE A 139 -2.70 -7.04 9.46
N TYR A 140 -1.37 -7.07 9.46
CA TYR A 140 -0.54 -7.72 8.45
C TYR A 140 0.22 -8.85 9.13
N ASP A 141 0.00 -10.09 8.71
CA ASP A 141 0.65 -11.30 9.24
C ASP A 141 1.61 -11.79 8.17
N TYR A 142 2.90 -11.96 8.52
CA TYR A 142 3.96 -12.43 7.63
C TYR A 142 4.67 -13.61 8.26
N ASP A 143 5.01 -14.59 7.44
CA ASP A 143 5.58 -15.86 7.87
C ASP A 143 4.65 -16.59 8.85
N PHE A 144 3.87 -17.56 8.35
CA PHE A 144 2.95 -18.31 9.21
C PHE A 144 3.65 -19.29 10.15
N GLY A 145 4.96 -19.54 9.96
CA GLY A 145 5.79 -20.28 10.90
C GLY A 145 6.17 -19.41 12.10
N ASP A 146 6.86 -18.30 11.84
CA ASP A 146 7.36 -17.39 12.88
C ASP A 146 6.27 -16.43 13.42
N SER A 147 5.17 -16.28 12.70
CA SER A 147 4.00 -15.45 13.00
C SER A 147 4.36 -13.98 13.26
N TRP A 148 5.03 -13.35 12.31
CA TRP A 148 5.37 -11.92 12.38
C TRP A 148 4.15 -11.03 12.16
N ARG A 149 3.41 -10.82 13.26
CA ARG A 149 2.21 -10.01 13.26
C ARG A 149 2.50 -8.52 13.43
N HIS A 150 1.96 -7.72 12.52
CA HIS A 150 2.02 -6.26 12.57
C HIS A 150 0.63 -5.67 12.73
N GLU A 151 0.48 -4.74 13.67
CA GLU A 151 -0.68 -3.85 13.72
C GLU A 151 -0.39 -2.62 12.87
N ILE A 152 -1.26 -2.37 11.88
CA ILE A 152 -1.20 -1.19 11.03
C ILE A 152 -2.30 -0.23 11.47
N SER A 153 -1.91 0.93 11.99
CA SER A 153 -2.80 2.01 12.37
C SER A 153 -2.87 3.08 11.28
N VAL A 154 -4.08 3.46 10.87
CA VAL A 154 -4.28 4.59 9.94
C VAL A 154 -4.40 5.87 10.76
N GLU A 155 -3.27 6.55 10.94
CA GLU A 155 -3.22 7.73 11.83
C GLU A 155 -3.88 8.94 11.17
N LYS A 156 -3.61 9.17 9.88
CA LYS A 156 -4.14 10.35 9.16
C LYS A 156 -4.41 10.05 7.69
N ILE A 157 -5.42 10.72 7.15
CA ILE A 157 -5.80 10.69 5.73
C ILE A 157 -5.89 12.13 5.23
N ARG A 158 -5.01 12.50 4.30
CA ARG A 158 -4.85 13.89 3.85
C ARG A 158 -4.95 13.99 2.32
N PRO A 159 -5.23 15.18 1.76
CA PRO A 159 -5.05 15.40 0.33
C PRO A 159 -3.60 15.10 -0.10
N LEU A 160 -3.44 14.60 -1.32
CA LEU A 160 -2.13 14.38 -1.95
C LEU A 160 -1.28 15.66 -1.89
N GLY A 161 -0.06 15.54 -1.37
CA GLY A 161 0.89 16.65 -1.32
C GLY A 161 1.36 17.04 -2.73
N GLN A 162 1.52 18.33 -2.99
CA GLN A 162 2.22 18.80 -4.19
C GLN A 162 3.72 18.55 -4.01
N ASP A 163 4.38 18.08 -5.08
CA ASP A 163 5.84 17.85 -5.14
C ASP A 163 6.39 16.85 -4.11
N VAL A 164 5.55 15.93 -3.63
CA VAL A 164 5.94 14.83 -2.74
C VAL A 164 5.93 13.51 -3.50
N THR A 165 7.00 12.72 -3.38
CA THR A 165 7.06 11.35 -3.92
C THR A 165 6.52 10.35 -2.91
N TYR A 166 5.74 9.39 -3.39
CA TYR A 166 5.19 8.28 -2.61
C TYR A 166 5.55 6.94 -3.31
N PRO A 167 5.73 5.84 -2.56
CA PRO A 167 5.67 5.75 -1.10
C PRO A 167 6.95 6.27 -0.44
N GLN A 168 6.87 6.63 0.86
CA GLN A 168 8.04 7.00 1.66
C GLN A 168 7.87 6.60 3.12
N CYS A 169 8.98 6.35 3.81
CA CYS A 169 9.05 6.16 5.25
C CYS A 169 9.40 7.49 5.92
N ALA A 170 8.47 8.04 6.70
CA ALA A 170 8.59 9.35 7.33
C ALA A 170 9.23 9.29 8.72
N ALA A 171 9.05 8.18 9.44
CA ALA A 171 9.59 7.95 10.77
C ALA A 171 9.61 6.47 11.12
N GLY A 172 10.27 6.10 12.22
CA GLY A 172 10.49 4.72 12.61
C GLY A 172 11.47 4.62 13.76
N THR A 173 11.60 3.43 14.33
CA THR A 173 12.58 3.15 15.38
C THR A 173 13.01 1.70 15.31
N ARG A 174 14.27 1.45 15.73
CA ARG A 174 14.88 0.12 15.87
C ARG A 174 15.02 -0.66 14.56
N ALA A 175 15.97 -1.57 14.53
CA ALA A 175 16.07 -2.55 13.46
C ALA A 175 14.91 -3.55 13.59
N CYS A 176 14.44 -4.09 12.46
CA CYS A 176 13.48 -5.19 12.52
C CYS A 176 14.22 -6.52 12.77
N PRO A 177 13.54 -7.53 13.33
CA PRO A 177 14.12 -8.86 13.48
C PRO A 177 14.66 -9.38 12.14
N PRO A 178 15.81 -10.07 12.12
CA PRO A 178 16.24 -10.82 10.95
C PRO A 178 15.19 -11.85 10.53
N GLU A 179 15.14 -12.16 9.23
CA GLU A 179 14.37 -13.31 8.72
C GLU A 179 14.76 -14.59 9.44
N ASP A 180 13.80 -15.51 9.61
CA ASP A 180 14.00 -16.86 10.15
C ASP A 180 14.64 -16.92 11.55
N CYS A 181 14.53 -15.85 12.35
CA CYS A 181 15.06 -15.86 13.72
C CYS A 181 14.15 -16.56 14.74
N GLY A 182 13.02 -17.15 14.33
CA GLY A 182 12.15 -17.95 15.19
C GLY A 182 11.07 -17.12 15.91
N GLY A 183 10.49 -16.15 15.20
CA GLY A 183 9.46 -15.26 15.74
C GLY A 183 9.96 -14.38 16.88
N VAL A 184 9.03 -13.72 17.58
CA VAL A 184 9.36 -12.73 18.62
C VAL A 184 10.20 -13.32 19.76
N TRP A 185 9.98 -14.58 20.11
CA TRP A 185 10.75 -15.28 21.15
C TRP A 185 12.17 -15.60 20.69
N GLY A 186 12.31 -16.10 19.45
CA GLY A 186 13.62 -16.35 18.87
C GLY A 186 14.42 -15.06 18.70
N TYR A 187 13.77 -13.96 18.30
CA TYR A 187 14.41 -12.64 18.28
C TYR A 187 14.88 -12.17 19.66
N ALA A 188 14.08 -12.38 20.71
CA ALA A 188 14.49 -12.03 22.08
C ALA A 188 15.72 -12.84 22.53
N ASN A 189 15.76 -14.14 22.22
CA ASN A 189 16.92 -14.99 22.50
C ASN A 189 18.15 -14.54 21.70
N PHE A 190 17.96 -14.25 20.41
CA PHE A 190 19.01 -13.70 19.56
C PHE A 190 19.61 -12.40 20.14
N LEU A 191 18.76 -11.45 20.57
CA LEU A 191 19.22 -10.21 21.21
C LEU A 191 19.97 -10.46 22.52
N ALA A 192 19.53 -11.42 23.32
CA ALA A 192 20.21 -11.80 24.56
C ALA A 192 21.61 -12.39 24.25
N ALA A 193 21.71 -13.25 23.24
CA ALA A 193 22.97 -13.86 22.84
C ALA A 193 23.98 -12.84 22.30
N ILE A 194 23.57 -11.97 21.36
CA ILE A 194 24.49 -10.96 20.79
C ILE A 194 24.81 -9.82 21.77
N GLY A 195 23.97 -9.61 22.79
CA GLY A 195 24.17 -8.57 23.80
C GLY A 195 25.15 -8.96 24.91
N ASP A 196 25.44 -10.25 25.09
CA ASP A 196 26.33 -10.77 26.12
C ASP A 196 27.51 -11.55 25.51
N PRO A 197 28.73 -10.96 25.48
CA PRO A 197 29.93 -11.64 24.98
C PRO A 197 30.31 -12.94 25.71
N SER A 198 29.72 -13.20 26.88
CA SER A 198 29.91 -14.46 27.62
C SER A 198 28.84 -15.51 27.33
N HIS A 199 27.80 -15.17 26.56
CA HIS A 199 26.75 -16.10 26.18
C HIS A 199 27.35 -17.23 25.32
N PRO A 200 27.05 -18.52 25.61
CA PRO A 200 27.59 -19.64 24.83
C PRO A 200 27.35 -19.55 23.32
N GLU A 201 26.26 -18.92 22.90
CA GLU A 201 25.87 -18.75 21.49
C GLU A 201 26.26 -17.38 20.89
N HIS A 202 27.03 -16.54 21.61
CA HIS A 202 27.33 -15.16 21.17
C HIS A 202 27.97 -15.11 19.77
N GLU A 203 29.09 -15.82 19.59
CA GLU A 203 29.85 -15.83 18.34
C GLU A 203 29.03 -16.48 17.20
N GLU A 204 28.30 -17.56 17.50
CA GLU A 204 27.45 -18.25 16.51
C GLU A 204 26.34 -17.33 15.99
N MET A 205 25.65 -16.61 16.89
CA MET A 205 24.57 -15.70 16.50
C MET A 205 25.08 -14.47 15.74
N LEU A 206 26.27 -13.96 16.08
CA LEU A 206 26.91 -12.91 15.30
C LEU A 206 27.31 -13.39 13.91
N GLU A 207 27.89 -14.58 13.77
CA GLU A 207 28.20 -15.15 12.46
C GLU A 207 26.93 -15.35 11.63
N TRP A 208 25.89 -15.91 12.23
CA TRP A 208 24.60 -16.17 11.57
C TRP A 208 23.96 -14.89 11.00
N VAL A 209 23.98 -13.78 11.75
CA VAL A 209 23.39 -12.50 11.29
C VAL A 209 24.30 -11.72 10.32
N GLY A 210 25.45 -12.28 9.93
CA GLY A 210 26.39 -11.65 8.99
C GLY A 210 27.44 -10.75 9.65
N GLY A 211 27.71 -10.96 10.93
CA GLY A 211 28.84 -10.43 11.70
C GLY A 211 28.48 -9.33 12.69
N ALA A 212 27.47 -8.51 12.42
CA ALA A 212 27.06 -7.44 13.34
C ALA A 212 25.59 -7.07 13.16
N PHE A 213 24.91 -6.78 14.28
CA PHE A 213 23.54 -6.32 14.30
C PHE A 213 23.35 -5.24 15.36
N ASP A 214 22.86 -4.07 14.96
CA ASP A 214 22.50 -2.99 15.87
C ASP A 214 20.97 -2.93 16.00
N PRO A 215 20.38 -3.40 17.12
CA PRO A 215 18.93 -3.44 17.30
C PRO A 215 18.30 -2.05 17.36
N GLU A 216 19.06 -0.98 17.60
CA GLU A 216 18.52 0.38 17.72
C GLU A 216 18.57 1.15 16.39
N ARG A 217 19.22 0.59 15.35
CA ARG A 217 19.40 1.27 14.06
C ARG A 217 18.14 1.21 13.19
N CYS A 218 17.63 2.38 12.79
CA CYS A 218 16.63 2.53 11.72
C CYS A 218 17.21 3.34 10.55
N ASP A 219 17.49 2.69 9.42
CA ASP A 219 18.13 3.33 8.25
C ASP A 219 17.11 3.96 7.28
N PHE A 220 16.64 5.16 7.61
CA PHE A 220 15.67 5.88 6.77
C PHE A 220 16.16 6.16 5.35
N LYS A 221 17.46 6.36 5.16
CA LYS A 221 18.01 6.65 3.83
C LYS A 221 17.95 5.40 2.95
N GLY A 222 18.37 4.25 3.50
CA GLY A 222 18.27 2.96 2.83
C GLY A 222 16.83 2.60 2.49
N ILE A 223 15.92 2.70 3.47
CA ILE A 223 14.49 2.42 3.29
C ILE A 223 13.91 3.28 2.16
N ASN A 224 14.05 4.60 2.24
CA ASN A 224 13.47 5.49 1.22
C ASN A 224 14.12 5.34 -0.16
N TRP A 225 15.39 4.96 -0.22
CA TRP A 225 16.03 4.63 -1.50
C TRP A 225 15.39 3.41 -2.16
N GLN A 226 15.07 2.36 -1.38
CA GLN A 226 14.37 1.17 -1.91
C GLN A 226 12.93 1.49 -2.31
N LEU A 227 12.18 2.20 -1.46
CA LEU A 227 10.80 2.60 -1.73
C LEU A 227 10.66 3.44 -3.00
N LYS A 228 11.63 4.32 -3.29
CA LYS A 228 11.65 5.09 -4.53
C LYS A 228 11.75 4.18 -5.76
N ARG A 229 12.58 3.13 -5.71
CA ARG A 229 12.75 2.20 -6.83
C ARG A 229 11.48 1.40 -7.08
N LEU A 230 10.75 1.01 -6.03
CA LEU A 230 9.44 0.35 -6.17
C LEU A 230 8.46 1.23 -6.98
N ALA A 231 8.42 2.53 -6.71
CA ALA A 231 7.59 3.47 -7.46
C ALA A 231 7.99 3.59 -8.94
N ASP A 232 9.29 3.55 -9.23
CA ASP A 232 9.82 3.68 -10.59
C ASP A 232 9.56 2.44 -11.47
N PHE A 233 9.33 1.25 -10.89
CA PHE A 233 9.00 0.02 -11.63
C PHE A 233 7.50 -0.15 -11.91
N GLY A 234 6.63 0.52 -11.14
CA GLY A 234 5.17 0.46 -11.28
C GLY A 234 4.55 1.53 -12.20
N SER A 235 5.36 2.43 -12.78
CA SER A 235 4.93 3.54 -13.65
C SER A 235 5.10 3.29 -15.13
#